data_AF-A0A1V9EDN5-F1
#
_entry.id   AF-A0A1V9EDN5-F1
#
_cell.length_a   1.000
_cell.length_b   1.000
_cell.length_c   1.000
_cell.angle_alpha   90.00
_cell.angle_beta   90.00
_cell.angle_gamma   90.00
#
_symmetry.space_group_name_H-M   'P 1'
#
loop_
_entity.id
_entity.type
_entity.pdbx_description
1 polymer ?
#
loop_
_entity_poly.entity_id
_entity_poly.type
_entity_poly.pdbx_seq_one_letter_code
_entity_poly.pdbx_strand_id
1 'polypeptide(L)'
;MIFLKEHLRKKNYDWAVMHHHCKENNEPNRRTFNPLNGYQVLFIINHFGKSIGKLTITDGCQLEELISTQLPLELKSELSVFNWLRGIYLYYSN
;
A
#
# COMPACT_ATOMS: atom_id res chain seq x y z
N MET A 1 8.80 -2.12 -12.06
CA MET A 1 9.45 -2.90 -10.98
C MET A 1 8.37 -3.46 -10.06
N ILE A 2 8.61 -4.59 -9.40
CA ILE A 2 7.77 -5.12 -8.32
C ILE A 2 8.51 -4.88 -6.99
N PHE A 3 7.86 -4.23 -6.04
CA PHE A 3 8.34 -4.08 -4.67
C PHE A 3 8.07 -5.39 -3.91
N LEU A 4 9.10 -5.92 -3.25
CA LEU A 4 9.07 -7.23 -2.61
C LEU A 4 9.00 -7.09 -1.10
N LYS A 5 8.60 -8.17 -0.42
CA LYS A 5 8.57 -8.23 1.04
C LYS A 5 9.92 -7.86 1.68
N GLU A 6 11.02 -8.28 1.07
CA GLU A 6 12.39 -7.99 1.53
C GLU A 6 12.78 -6.52 1.46
N HIS A 7 12.05 -5.71 0.69
CA HIS A 7 12.26 -4.26 0.62
C HIS A 7 11.51 -3.50 1.73
N LEU A 8 10.53 -4.12 2.40
CA LEU A 8 9.83 -3.51 3.53
C LEU A 8 10.79 -3.33 4.71
N ARG A 9 10.79 -2.15 5.31
CA ARG A 9 11.67 -1.78 6.43
C ARG A 9 11.03 -2.04 7.79
N LYS A 10 9.69 -2.02 7.88
CA LYS A 10 8.98 -2.30 9.13
C LYS A 10 8.96 -3.81 9.37
N LYS A 11 9.28 -4.22 10.59
CA LYS A 11 9.48 -5.63 10.95
C LYS A 11 8.23 -6.31 11.55
N ASN A 12 7.25 -5.53 11.97
CA ASN A 12 6.13 -6.01 12.80
C ASN A 12 4.88 -6.34 11.98
N TYR A 13 5.06 -6.72 10.71
CA TYR A 13 3.93 -7.13 9.88
C TYR A 13 3.49 -8.54 10.25
N ASP A 14 2.17 -8.72 10.34
CA ASP A 14 1.53 -10.01 10.34
C ASP A 14 1.47 -10.55 8.91
N TRP A 15 2.00 -11.77 8.75
CA TRP A 15 2.03 -12.54 7.50
C TRP A 15 1.21 -13.84 7.60
N ALA A 16 0.45 -14.04 8.68
CA ALA A 16 -0.34 -15.25 8.89
C ALA A 16 -1.57 -15.28 7.96
N VAL A 17 -2.20 -14.13 7.76
CA VAL A 17 -3.42 -14.03 6.95
C VAL A 17 -3.08 -13.52 5.55
N MET A 18 -2.80 -14.46 4.65
CA MET A 18 -2.87 -14.20 3.22
C MET A 18 -4.35 -14.19 2.84
N HIS A 19 -5.01 -13.04 2.91
CA HIS A 19 -6.28 -12.89 2.19
C HIS A 19 -5.99 -13.18 0.71
N HIS A 20 -6.94 -13.79 0.00
CA HIS A 20 -6.85 -14.11 -1.43
C HIS A 20 -6.78 -12.81 -2.29
N HIS A 21 -5.72 -12.01 -2.11
CA HIS A 21 -5.38 -10.84 -2.91
C HIS A 21 -5.02 -11.23 -4.35
N CYS A 22 -4.93 -12.53 -4.65
CA CYS A 22 -4.34 -13.05 -5.87
C CYS A 22 -5.30 -13.58 -6.95
N LYS A 23 -6.64 -13.56 -6.79
CA LYS A 23 -7.47 -14.34 -7.74
C LYS A 23 -8.59 -13.66 -8.54
N GLU A 24 -9.22 -12.57 -8.11
CA GLU A 24 -10.43 -12.17 -8.89
C GLU A 24 -10.62 -10.71 -9.25
N ASN A 25 -9.82 -9.75 -8.77
CA ASN A 25 -9.66 -8.43 -9.41
C ASN A 25 -8.49 -7.73 -8.74
N ASN A 26 -7.47 -7.40 -9.51
CA ASN A 26 -6.16 -6.88 -9.05
C ASN A 26 -6.24 -5.42 -8.55
N GLU A 27 -7.40 -4.96 -8.09
CA GLU A 27 -7.71 -3.57 -7.77
C GLU A 27 -8.06 -3.40 -6.28
N PRO A 28 -7.61 -2.29 -5.65
CA PRO A 28 -8.08 -1.88 -4.32
C PRO A 28 -9.61 -1.75 -4.33
N ASN A 29 -10.26 -2.32 -3.33
CA ASN A 29 -11.72 -2.25 -3.22
C ASN A 29 -12.16 -1.90 -1.79
N ARG A 30 -13.44 -2.10 -1.47
CA ARG A 30 -14.00 -1.75 -0.16
C ARG A 30 -13.63 -2.74 0.96
N ARG A 31 -12.73 -3.71 0.72
CA ARG A 31 -12.22 -4.62 1.75
C ARG A 31 -11.47 -3.85 2.83
N THR A 32 -11.59 -4.33 4.06
CA THR A 32 -10.91 -3.74 5.20
C THR A 32 -9.41 -3.78 5.02
N PHE A 33 -8.77 -2.62 5.15
CA PHE A 33 -7.32 -2.49 5.15
C PHE A 33 -6.78 -2.54 6.57
N ASN A 34 -5.76 -3.35 6.77
CA ASN A 34 -5.02 -3.48 8.01
C ASN A 34 -3.56 -3.08 7.75
N PRO A 35 -3.09 -1.95 8.29
CA PRO A 35 -1.72 -1.48 8.11
C PRO A 35 -0.67 -2.40 8.75
N LEU A 36 -1.08 -3.35 9.59
CA LEU A 36 -0.22 -4.37 10.17
C LEU A 36 -0.18 -5.66 9.34
N ASN A 37 -1.05 -5.83 8.33
CA ASN A 37 -0.99 -6.99 7.44
C ASN A 37 0.01 -6.73 6.30
N GLY A 38 1.11 -7.47 6.30
CA GLY A 38 2.19 -7.28 5.32
C GLY A 38 1.78 -7.51 3.88
N TYR A 39 0.85 -8.44 3.62
CA TYR A 39 0.34 -8.68 2.26
C TYR A 39 -0.50 -7.51 1.74
N GLN A 40 -1.33 -6.92 2.60
CA GLN A 40 -2.17 -5.77 2.24
C GLN A 40 -1.33 -4.53 1.96
N VAL A 41 -0.35 -4.24 2.82
CA VAL A 41 0.59 -3.12 2.61
C VAL A 41 1.35 -3.30 1.31
N LEU A 42 1.89 -4.50 1.06
CA LEU A 42 2.63 -4.82 -0.16
C LEU A 42 1.75 -4.69 -1.41
N PHE A 43 0.49 -5.12 -1.34
CA PHE A 43 -0.49 -4.97 -2.40
C PHE A 43 -0.74 -3.50 -2.74
N ILE A 44 -1.01 -2.66 -1.72
CA ILE A 44 -1.26 -1.23 -1.91
C ILE A 44 -0.05 -0.52 -2.52
N ILE A 45 1.17 -0.75 -2.00
CA ILE A 45 2.39 -0.12 -2.51
C ILE A 45 2.61 -0.48 -3.98
N ASN A 46 2.52 -1.77 -4.32
CA ASN A 46 2.71 -2.23 -5.69
C ASN A 46 1.63 -1.73 -6.64
N HIS A 47 0.36 -1.74 -6.20
CA HIS A 47 -0.74 -1.24 -7.02
C HIS A 47 -0.62 0.26 -7.26
N PHE A 48 -0.28 1.03 -6.23
CA PHE A 48 -0.02 2.46 -6.34
C PHE A 48 1.16 2.75 -7.29
N GLY A 49 2.27 2.04 -7.14
CA GLY A 49 3.43 2.16 -8.02
C GLY A 49 3.11 1.88 -9.49
N LYS A 50 2.25 0.89 -9.77
CA LYS A 50 1.74 0.63 -11.12
C LYS A 50 0.92 1.81 -11.65
N SER A 51 0.08 2.43 -10.82
CA SER A 51 -0.79 3.55 -11.22
C SER A 51 -0.03 4.82 -11.63
N ILE A 52 1.17 5.04 -11.08
CA ILE A 52 2.03 6.19 -11.41
C ILE A 52 3.11 5.86 -12.46
N GLY A 53 3.15 4.63 -12.98
CA GLY A 53 4.04 4.19 -14.07
C GLY A 53 5.52 4.03 -13.71
N LYS A 54 5.95 4.47 -12.51
CA LYS A 54 7.31 4.31 -12.00
C LYS A 54 7.27 4.05 -10.49
N LEU A 55 7.92 2.97 -10.05
CA LEU A 55 8.11 2.68 -8.64
C LEU A 55 9.55 2.21 -8.44
N THR A 56 10.33 2.98 -7.71
CA THR A 56 11.66 2.56 -7.23
C THR A 56 11.55 1.93 -5.85
N ILE A 57 12.63 1.28 -5.37
CA ILE A 57 12.71 0.80 -4.00
C ILE A 57 12.53 1.97 -3.01
N THR A 58 13.16 3.11 -3.30
CA THR A 58 13.05 4.30 -2.45
C THR A 58 11.61 4.79 -2.35
N ASP A 59 10.89 4.86 -3.47
CA ASP A 59 9.48 5.25 -3.48
C ASP A 59 8.63 4.26 -2.67
N GLY A 60 8.86 2.95 -2.83
CA GLY A 60 8.16 1.94 -2.06
C GLY A 60 8.41 2.06 -0.55
N CYS A 61 9.65 2.35 -0.13
CA CYS A 61 9.99 2.62 1.26
C CYS A 61 9.30 3.89 1.80
N GLN A 62 9.19 4.94 0.97
CA GLN A 62 8.50 6.17 1.35
C GLN A 62 6.99 5.95 1.51
N LEU A 63 6.38 5.18 0.62
CA LEU A 63 4.97 4.81 0.73
C LEU A 63 4.71 3.95 1.97
N GLU A 64 5.59 3.00 2.28
CA GLU A 64 5.54 2.22 3.53
C GLU A 64 5.59 3.14 4.76
N GLU A 65 6.51 4.09 4.79
CA GLU A 65 6.63 5.04 5.90
C GLU A 65 5.36 5.87 6.06
N LEU A 66 4.82 6.40 4.97
CA LEU A 66 3.57 7.18 4.95
C LEU A 66 2.40 6.36 5.51
N ILE A 67 2.20 5.14 5.01
CA ILE A 67 1.14 4.25 5.49
C ILE A 67 1.30 3.96 6.99
N SER A 68 2.53 3.77 7.46
CA SER A 68 2.77 3.44 8.87
C SER A 68 2.64 4.62 9.84
N THR A 69 2.85 5.85 9.38
CA THR A 69 2.96 7.03 10.25
C THR A 69 1.83 8.04 10.10
N GLN A 70 1.23 8.13 8.91
CA GLN A 70 0.32 9.21 8.55
C GLN A 70 -1.04 8.70 8.04
N LEU A 71 -1.26 7.38 8.02
CA LEU A 71 -2.55 6.82 7.62
C LEU A 71 -3.66 7.28 8.57
N PRO A 72 -4.69 7.98 8.08
CA PRO A 72 -5.78 8.43 8.93
C PRO A 72 -6.59 7.26 9.51
N LEU A 73 -6.96 7.37 10.78
CA LEU A 73 -7.62 6.30 11.55
C LEU A 73 -9.02 5.97 11.04
N GLU A 74 -9.68 6.92 10.38
CA GLU A 74 -11.00 6.78 9.78
C GLU A 74 -10.99 5.98 8.47
N LEU A 75 -9.82 5.79 7.84
CA LEU A 75 -9.73 5.01 6.60
C LEU A 75 -9.80 3.53 6.92
N LYS A 76 -10.91 2.91 6.52
CA LYS A 76 -11.16 1.50 6.79
C LYS A 76 -10.85 0.58 5.62
N SER A 77 -10.78 1.09 4.39
CA SER A 77 -10.73 0.24 3.19
C SER A 77 -9.49 0.45 2.31
N GLU A 78 -9.10 -0.60 1.58
CA GLU A 78 -8.00 -0.55 0.59
C GLU A 78 -8.19 0.59 -0.42
N LEU A 79 -9.41 0.75 -0.93
CA LEU A 79 -9.76 1.83 -1.86
C LEU A 79 -9.59 3.21 -1.24
N SER A 80 -9.99 3.38 0.02
CA SER A 80 -9.82 4.64 0.75
C SER A 80 -8.34 4.96 0.94
N VAL A 81 -7.52 3.97 1.31
CA VAL A 81 -6.07 4.13 1.46
C VAL A 81 -5.41 4.48 0.13
N PHE A 82 -5.78 3.79 -0.95
CA PHE A 82 -5.28 4.09 -2.29
C PHE A 82 -5.60 5.52 -2.75
N ASN A 83 -6.85 5.96 -2.57
CA ASN A 83 -7.27 7.32 -2.92
C ASN A 83 -6.56 8.38 -2.06
N TRP A 84 -6.30 8.09 -0.79
CA TRP A 84 -5.53 8.95 0.09
C TRP A 84 -4.08 9.12 -0.39
N LEU A 85 -3.39 8.02 -0.75
CA LEU A 85 -2.05 8.09 -1.36
C LEU A 85 -2.04 8.90 -2.65
N ARG A 86 -3.09 8.74 -3.49
CA ARG A 86 -3.25 9.53 -4.73
C ARG A 86 -3.42 11.01 -4.43
N GLY A 87 -4.21 11.37 -3.41
CA GLY A 87 -4.39 12.75 -2.97
C GLY A 87 -3.07 13.39 -2.51
N ILE A 88 -2.30 12.68 -1.68
CA ILE A 88 -0.95 13.10 -1.26
C ILE A 88 -0.06 13.33 -2.48
N TYR A 89 0.05 12.34 -3.36
CA TYR A 89 0.96 12.41 -4.51
C TYR A 89 0.61 13.54 -5.49
N LEU A 90 -0.69 13.77 -5.76
CA LEU A 90 -1.14 14.89 -6.60
C LEU A 90 -0.84 16.26 -5.97
N TYR A 91 -0.86 16.35 -4.64
CA TYR A 91 -0.55 17.59 -3.94
C TYR A 91 0.96 17.93 -3.97
N TYR A 92 1.82 16.91 -3.84
CA TYR A 92 3.29 17.08 -3.85
C TYR A 92 3.94 17.03 -5.26
N SER A 93 3.18 16.71 -6.32
CA SER A 93 3.67 16.67 -7.71
C SER A 93 3.41 17.95 -8.51
N ASN A 94 2.93 19.03 -7.88
CA ASN A 94 2.91 20.39 -8.43
C ASN A 94 4.07 21.20 -7.86
#